data_AF-A0A433P540-F1
#
_entry.id   AF-A0A433P540-F1
#
_cell.length_a   1.000
_cell.length_b   1.000
_cell.length_c   1.000
_cell.angle_alpha   90.00
_cell.angle_beta   90.00
_cell.angle_gamma   90.00
#
_symmetry.space_group_name_H-M   'P 1'
#
loop_
_entity.id
_entity.type
_entity.pdbx_description
1 polymer ?
#
loop_
_entity_poly.entity_id
_entity_poly.type
_entity_poly.pdbx_seq_one_letter_code
_entity_poly.pdbx_strand_id
1 'polypeptide(L)' 'IVDRRPGDVAICTADATLANRELGWVPSKTLDEMCEDLWRWTRRNPKGYDSPILSDDDDEEEARESVHMM' A
#
# COMPACT_ATOMS: atom_id res chain seq x y z
N ILE A 1 -1.77 23.28 1.03
CA ILE A 1 -0.46 22.75 0.60
C ILE A 1 0.52 23.01 1.74
N VAL A 2 1.22 22.00 2.24
CA VAL A 2 2.25 22.15 3.29
C VAL A 2 3.64 22.00 2.66
N ASP A 3 4.66 22.60 3.27
CA ASP A 3 6.06 22.53 2.82
C ASP A 3 6.65 21.11 2.93
N ARG A 4 7.78 20.88 2.25
CA ARG A 4 8.54 19.62 2.37
C ARG A 4 9.00 19.40 3.81
N ARG A 5 9.02 18.14 4.24
CA ARG A 5 9.46 17.82 5.60
C ARG A 5 10.98 17.99 5.67
N PRO A 6 11.54 18.58 6.74
CA PRO A 6 12.98 18.64 6.92
C PRO A 6 13.60 17.23 6.86
N GLY A 7 14.59 17.05 6.00
CA GLY A 7 15.25 15.75 5.78
C GLY A 7 14.87 15.04 4.47
N ASP A 8 13.80 15.48 3.78
CA ASP A 8 13.42 14.91 2.49
C ASP A 8 14.46 15.26 1.39
N VAL A 9 15.07 14.23 0.81
CA VAL A 9 15.94 14.37 -0.37
C VAL A 9 15.11 14.43 -1.66
N ALA A 10 15.69 14.95 -2.75
CA ALA A 10 14.98 15.09 -4.01
C ALA A 10 14.71 13.74 -4.70
N ILE A 11 15.73 12.87 -4.80
CA ILE A 11 15.67 11.57 -5.46
C ILE A 11 16.57 10.60 -4.69
N CYS A 12 16.10 9.37 -4.50
CA CYS A 12 16.86 8.27 -3.93
C CYS A 12 16.51 6.98 -4.69
N THR A 13 17.51 6.37 -5.35
CA THR A 13 17.34 5.14 -6.15
C THR A 13 18.42 4.12 -5.77
N ALA A 14 18.11 2.84 -5.94
CA ALA A 14 19.03 1.74 -5.60
C ALA A 14 19.61 1.07 -6.85
N ASP A 15 20.91 0.78 -6.84
CA ASP A 15 21.55 -0.17 -7.76
C ASP A 15 21.61 -1.55 -7.07
N ALA A 16 20.77 -2.47 -7.53
CA ALA A 16 20.64 -3.82 -6.97
C ALA A 16 21.63 -4.84 -7.57
N THR A 17 22.63 -4.41 -8.36
CA THR A 17 23.56 -5.31 -9.07
C THR A 17 24.30 -6.26 -8.12
N LEU A 18 24.66 -5.81 -6.92
CA LEU A 18 25.34 -6.66 -5.93
C LEU A 18 24.44 -7.81 -5.44
N ALA A 19 23.18 -7.53 -5.11
CA ALA A 19 22.24 -8.53 -4.64
C ALA A 19 21.92 -9.57 -5.73
N ASN A 20 21.80 -9.12 -6.98
CA ASN A 20 21.62 -10.01 -8.12
C ASN A 20 22.82 -10.96 -8.29
N ARG A 21 24.05 -10.43 -8.26
CA ARG A 21 25.26 -11.24 -8.48
C ARG A 21 25.50 -12.26 -7.35
N GLU A 22 25.41 -11.83 -6.09
CA GLU A 22 25.81 -12.67 -4.96
C GLU A 22 24.69 -13.61 -4.49
N LEU A 23 23.43 -13.19 -4.63
CA LEU A 23 22.27 -13.93 -4.11
C LEU A 23 21.38 -14.51 -5.22
N GLY A 24 21.61 -14.14 -6.49
CA GLY A 24 20.70 -14.46 -7.58
C GLY A 24 19.33 -13.80 -7.42
N TRP A 25 19.22 -12.77 -6.57
CA TRP A 25 17.94 -12.15 -6.22
C TRP A 25 17.61 -10.98 -7.13
N VAL A 26 16.35 -10.94 -7.59
CA VAL A 26 15.77 -9.82 -8.35
C VAL A 26 14.36 -9.52 -7.84
N PRO A 27 13.91 -8.25 -7.84
CA PRO A 27 12.52 -7.93 -7.54
C PRO A 27 11.62 -8.54 -8.63
N SER A 28 10.61 -9.28 -8.21
CA SER A 28 9.68 -9.98 -9.11
C SER A 28 8.34 -9.27 -9.30
N LYS A 29 8.11 -8.18 -8.56
CA LYS A 29 6.86 -7.41 -8.57
C LYS A 29 7.09 -6.00 -9.13
N THR A 30 6.14 -5.56 -9.92
CA THR A 30 6.06 -4.19 -10.45
C THR A 30 5.44 -3.24 -9.43
N LEU A 31 5.58 -1.92 -9.66
CA LEU A 31 4.97 -0.92 -8.79
C LEU A 31 3.43 -1.03 -8.77
N ASP A 32 2.81 -1.32 -9.92
CA ASP A 32 1.36 -1.44 -10.03
C ASP A 32 0.82 -2.63 -9.21
N GLU A 33 1.50 -3.78 -9.25
CA GLU A 33 1.15 -4.93 -8.41
C GLU A 33 1.26 -4.59 -6.92
N MET A 34 2.29 -3.85 -6.51
CA MET A 34 2.45 -3.42 -5.12
C MET A 34 1.31 -2.48 -4.69
N CYS A 35 0.88 -1.57 -5.58
CA CYS A 35 -0.27 -0.69 -5.33
C CYS A 35 -1.59 -1.46 -5.23
N GLU A 36 -1.79 -2.47 -6.08
CA GLU A 36 -2.98 -3.33 -6.02
C GLU A 36 -3.04 -4.13 -4.72
N ASP A 37 -1.92 -4.76 -4.33
CA ASP A 37 -1.82 -5.53 -3.09
C ASP A 37 -2.06 -4.64 -1.86
N LEU A 38 -1.50 -3.42 -1.86
CA LEU A 38 -1.74 -2.42 -0.82
C LEU A 38 -3.23 -2.07 -0.74
N TRP A 39 -3.85 -1.73 -1.87
CA TRP A 39 -5.26 -1.36 -1.90
C TRP A 39 -6.16 -2.51 -1.41
N ARG A 40 -5.89 -3.73 -1.89
CA ARG A 40 -6.62 -4.93 -1.47
C ARG A 40 -6.51 -5.15 0.04
N TRP A 41 -5.31 -4.96 0.61
CA TRP A 41 -5.11 -5.07 2.05
C TRP A 41 -5.83 -3.96 2.82
N THR A 42 -5.60 -2.70 2.47
CA THR A 42 -6.16 -1.54 3.17
C THR A 42 -7.69 -1.53 3.13
N ARG A 43 -8.29 -1.89 1.99
CA ARG A 43 -9.74 -1.99 1.86
C ARG A 43 -10.32 -3.05 2.79
N ARG A 44 -9.72 -4.25 2.82
CA ARG A 44 -10.23 -5.36 3.65
C ARG A 44 -9.86 -5.24 5.13
N ASN A 45 -8.91 -4.37 5.47
CA ASN A 45 -8.36 -4.22 6.82
C ASN A 45 -8.26 -2.72 7.20
N PRO A 46 -9.38 -1.98 7.25
CA PRO A 46 -9.35 -0.53 7.48
C PRO A 46 -8.82 -0.15 8.87
N LYS A 47 -8.98 -1.03 9.86
CA LYS A 47 -8.41 -0.89 11.22
C LYS A 47 -7.14 -1.70 11.41
N GLY A 48 -6.48 -2.11 10.32
CA GLY A 48 -5.33 -3.00 10.37
C GLY A 48 -5.70 -4.36 10.95
N TYR A 49 -4.89 -4.86 11.89
CA TYR A 49 -5.10 -6.17 12.52
C TYR A 49 -6.08 -6.14 13.71
N ASP A 50 -6.59 -4.98 14.10
CA ASP A 50 -7.44 -4.80 15.29
C ASP A 50 -8.94 -5.09 15.05
N SER A 51 -9.31 -5.54 13.85
CA SER A 51 -10.69 -5.92 13.49
C SER A 51 -10.73 -7.15 12.59
N PRO A 52 -11.90 -7.83 12.50
CA PRO A 52 -12.12 -8.83 11.46
C PRO A 52 -11.92 -8.24 10.06
N ILE A 53 -11.54 -9.11 9.12
CA ILE A 53 -11.39 -8.78 7.71
C ILE A 53 -12.79 -8.53 7.12
N LEU A 54 -12.96 -7.42 6.41
CA LEU A 54 -14.17 -7.13 5.67
C LEU A 54 -14.27 -8.02 4.43
N SER A 55 -15.45 -8.62 4.22
CA SER A 55 -15.74 -9.31 2.97
C SER A 55 -16.05 -8.28 1.87
N ASP A 56 -15.93 -8.71 0.61
CA ASP A 56 -16.22 -7.83 -0.52
C ASP A 56 -17.74 -7.44 -0.55
N ASP A 57 -18.61 -8.15 0.18
CA ASP A 57 -20.03 -7.81 0.36
C ASP A 57 -20.24 -6.73 1.45
N ASP A 58 -19.40 -6.74 2.50
CA ASP A 58 -19.46 -5.76 3.61
C ASP A 58 -19.04 -4.35 3.15
N ASP A 59 -18.22 -4.28 2.09
CA ASP A 59 -17.74 -3.04 1.46
C ASP A 59 -18.91 -2.15 0.97
N GLU A 60 -20.02 -2.74 0.51
CA GLU A 60 -21.19 -1.96 0.05
C GLU A 60 -21.95 -1.32 1.22
N GLU A 61 -21.97 -1.96 2.38
CA GLU A 61 -22.72 -1.49 3.55
C GLU A 61 -21.96 -0.37 4.27
N GLU A 62 -20.64 -0.50 4.44
CA GLU A 62 -19.81 0.57 5.03
C GLU A 62 -19.72 1.80 4.11
N ALA A 63 -19.68 1.60 2.78
CA ALA A 63 -19.75 2.69 1.81
C ALA A 63 -21.10 3.42 1.86
N ARG A 64 -22.20 2.69 2.08
CA ARG A 64 -23.54 3.27 2.28
C ARG A 64 -23.64 4.06 3.59
N GLU A 65 -23.10 3.53 4.69
CA GLU A 65 -23.09 4.25 5.97
C GLU A 65 -22.21 5.51 5.95
N SER A 66 -21.07 5.45 5.26
CA SER A 66 -20.17 6.59 5.10
C SER A 66 -20.77 7.73 4.28
N VAL A 67 -21.62 7.43 3.30
CA VAL A 67 -22.36 8.43 2.51
C VAL A 67 -23.59 8.97 3.27
N HIS A 68 -24.18 8.18 4.18
CA HIS A 68 -25.32 8.61 4.99
C HIS A 68 -24.94 9.57 6.13
N MET A 69 -23.67 9.59 6.55
CA MET A 69 -23.14 10.54 7.55
C MET A 69 -22.63 11.87 6.98
N MET A 70 -22.76 12.12 5.67
CA MET A 70 -22.45 13.41 5.01
C MET A 70 -23.73 14.16 4.64
#